data_AF-A0A352UBI8-F1
#
_entry.id   AF-A0A352UBI8-F1
#
_cell.length_a   1.000
_cell.length_b   1.000
_cell.length_c   1.000
_cell.angle_alpha   90.00
_cell.angle_beta   90.00
_cell.angle_gamma   90.00
#
_symmetry.space_group_name_H-M   'P 1'
#
loop_
_entity.id
_entity.type
_entity.pdbx_description
1 polymer ?
#
loop_
_entity_poly.entity_id
_entity_poly.type
_entity_poly.pdbx_seq_one_letter_code
_entity_poly.pdbx_strand_id
1 'polypeptide(L)' 'MTNSKQSESEIILELAKKRGALQFGKFQLSAGGTSSYYFDGRIITLDPEAGYHVAKAILPILKEC' A
#
# COMPACT_ATOMS: atom_id res chain seq x y z
N MET A 1 1.44 18.63 22.59
CA MET A 1 1.86 17.44 21.83
C MET A 1 0.61 16.87 21.19
N THR A 2 0.31 17.25 19.96
CA THR A 2 -0.88 16.75 19.26
C THR A 2 -0.62 15.31 18.85
N ASN A 3 -1.31 14.37 19.49
CA ASN A 3 -1.31 12.97 19.09
C ASN A 3 -2.08 12.86 17.77
N SER A 4 -1.42 13.18 16.65
CA SER A 4 -1.97 13.01 15.31
C SER A 4 -2.15 11.53 15.06
N LYS A 5 -3.39 11.07 14.96
CA LYS A 5 -3.71 9.68 14.65
C LYS A 5 -3.21 9.40 13.22
N GLN A 6 -2.37 8.38 13.06
CA GLN A 6 -1.83 7.98 11.77
C GLN A 6 -2.99 7.65 10.80
N SER A 7 -2.90 8.15 9.57
CA SER A 7 -3.87 7.88 8.51
C SER A 7 -3.75 6.45 7.99
N GLU A 8 -4.82 5.93 7.39
CA GLU A 8 -4.82 4.57 6.83
C GLU A 8 -3.73 4.40 5.76
N SER A 9 -3.48 5.43 4.93
CA SER A 9 -2.44 5.41 3.89
C SER A 9 -1.03 5.35 4.47
N GLU A 10 -0.75 6.07 5.56
CA GLU A 10 0.53 5.98 6.27
C GLU A 10 0.76 4.59 6.85
N ILE A 11 -0.28 3.96 7.42
CA ILE A 11 -0.18 2.59 7.96
C ILE A 11 0.09 1.59 6.83
N ILE A 12 -0.66 1.68 5.73
CA ILE A 12 -0.49 0.82 4.55
C ILE A 12 0.93 0.97 3.99
N LEU A 13 1.47 2.19 3.91
CA LEU A 13 2.82 2.44 3.41
C LEU A 13 3.88 1.74 4.27
N GLU A 14 3.77 1.84 5.59
CA GLU A 14 4.72 1.20 6.50
C GLU A 14 4.63 -0.32 6.44
N LEU A 15 3.41 -0.88 6.39
CA LEU A 15 3.21 -2.32 6.19
C LEU A 15 3.74 -2.78 4.82
N ALA A 16 3.58 -1.98 3.77
CA ALA A 16 4.08 -2.32 2.43
C ALA A 16 5.60 -2.45 2.39
N LYS A 17 6.32 -1.52 3.04
CA LYS A 17 7.78 -1.62 3.18
C LYS A 17 8.16 -2.84 4.01
N LYS A 18 7.50 -3.05 5.16
CA LYS A 18 7.82 -4.13 6.10
C LYS A 18 7.58 -5.53 5.53
N ARG A 19 6.54 -5.71 4.72
CA ARG A 19 6.17 -6.99 4.10
C ARG A 19 6.88 -7.26 2.77
N GLY A 20 7.69 -6.31 2.28
CA GLY A 20 8.32 -6.42 0.97
C GLY A 20 7.35 -6.24 -0.19
N ALA A 21 6.14 -5.73 0.08
CA ALA A 21 5.17 -5.39 -0.96
C ALA A 21 5.56 -4.12 -1.73
N LEU A 22 6.34 -3.22 -1.12
CA LEU A 22 6.96 -2.07 -1.77
C LEU A 22 8.48 -2.19 -1.67
N GLN A 23 9.15 -2.21 -2.82
CA GLN A 23 10.61 -2.28 -2.92
C GLN A 23 11.13 -1.19 -3.87
N PHE A 24 12.26 -0.57 -3.51
CA PHE A 24 12.95 0.42 -4.33
C PHE A 24 14.18 -0.21 -4.99
N GLY A 25 14.45 0.16 -6.24
CA GLY A 25 15.49 -0.45 -7.06
C GLY A 25 15.27 -0.18 -8.54
N LYS A 26 15.84 -1.00 -9.42
CA LYS A 26 15.58 -0.92 -10.87
C LYS A 26 14.84 -2.17 -11.31
N PHE A 27 13.58 -2.01 -11.68
CA PHE A 27 12.71 -3.13 -12.07
C PHE A 27 12.35 -3.03 -13.56
N GLN A 28 12.50 -4.13 -14.29
CA GLN A 28 12.06 -4.23 -15.68
C GLN A 28 10.55 -4.47 -15.71
N LEU A 29 9.79 -3.60 -16.38
CA LEU A 29 8.34 -3.75 -16.51
C LEU A 29 8.00 -4.66 -17.70
N SER A 30 6.90 -5.41 -17.57
CA SER A 30 6.38 -6.28 -18.64
C SER A 30 5.95 -5.52 -19.89
N ALA A 31 5.49 -4.28 -19.73
CA ALA A 31 5.18 -3.36 -20.84
C ALA A 31 6.44 -2.80 -21.56
N GLY A 32 7.64 -3.20 -21.13
CA GLY A 32 8.90 -2.55 -21.50
C GLY A 32 9.24 -1.37 -20.58
N GLY A 33 10.51 -0.95 -20.60
CA GLY A 33 11.01 0.14 -19.75
C GLY A 33 11.31 -0.27 -18.30
N THR A 34 11.74 0.70 -17.49
CA THR A 34 12.18 0.44 -16.11
C THR A 34 11.50 1.35 -15.11
N SER A 35 11.18 0.82 -13.93
CA SER A 35 10.68 1.57 -12.78
C SER A 35 11.72 1.64 -11.67
N SER A 36 11.69 2.73 -10.89
CA SER A 36 12.49 2.92 -9.67
C SER A 36 11.92 2.18 -8.45
N TYR A 37 10.74 1.57 -8.59
CA TYR A 37 10.07 0.81 -7.55
C TYR A 37 9.22 -0.32 -8.13
N TYR A 38 8.99 -1.33 -7.30
CA TYR A 38 8.02 -2.39 -7.51
C TYR A 38 7.02 -2.38 -6.37
N PHE A 39 5.74 -2.49 -6.71
CA PHE A 39 4.66 -2.62 -5.75
C PHE A 39 3.78 -3.82 -6.09
N ASP A 40 3.60 -4.73 -5.14
CA ASP A 40 2.67 -5.85 -5.25
C ASP A 40 1.50 -5.68 -4.28
N GLY A 41 0.38 -5.20 -4.82
CA GLY A 41 -0.85 -5.00 -4.05
C GLY A 41 -1.41 -6.29 -3.44
N ARG A 42 -1.11 -7.46 -3.99
CA ARG A 42 -1.61 -8.75 -3.47
C ARG A 42 -1.00 -9.07 -2.11
N ILE A 43 0.28 -8.77 -1.92
CA ILE A 43 0.95 -8.97 -0.62
C ILE A 43 0.29 -8.10 0.46
N ILE A 44 -0.12 -6.88 0.10
CA ILE A 44 -0.79 -5.97 1.03
C ILE A 44 -2.23 -6.38 1.32
N THR A 45 -3.01 -6.74 0.31
CA THR A 45 -4.41 -7.06 0.53
C THR A 45 -4.62 -8.44 1.18
N LEU A 46 -3.63 -9.32 1.13
CA LEU A 46 -3.64 -10.62 1.81
C LEU A 46 -3.04 -10.60 3.22
N ASP A 47 -2.36 -9.51 3.62
CA ASP A 47 -1.94 -9.33 5.02
C ASP A 47 -3.16 -8.93 5.87
N PRO A 48 -3.43 -9.60 7.02
CA PRO A 48 -4.63 -9.33 7.81
C PRO A 48 -4.76 -7.88 8.30
N GLU A 49 -3.65 -7.27 8.70
CA GLU A 49 -3.63 -5.90 9.22
C GLU A 49 -3.73 -4.90 8.08
N ALA A 50 -2.90 -5.07 7.05
CA ALA A 50 -2.88 -4.17 5.92
C ALA A 50 -4.19 -4.22 5.11
N GLY A 51 -4.77 -5.41 4.94
CA GLY A 51 -6.08 -5.59 4.30
C GLY A 51 -7.22 -4.86 5.02
N TYR A 52 -7.21 -4.84 6.36
CA TYR A 52 -8.16 -4.06 7.15
C TYR A 52 -8.04 -2.55 6.88
N HIS A 53 -6.81 -2.02 6.87
CA HIS A 53 -6.56 -0.61 6.59
C HIS A 53 -6.88 -0.23 5.14
N VAL A 54 -6.58 -1.10 4.17
CA VAL A 54 -6.99 -0.91 2.77
C VAL A 54 -8.51 -0.83 2.65
N ALA A 55 -9.25 -1.75 3.29
CA ALA A 55 -10.71 -1.72 3.26
C ALA A 55 -11.25 -0.41 3.87
N LYS A 56 -10.70 0.05 4.99
CA LYS A 56 -11.09 1.33 5.62
C LYS A 56 -10.82 2.54 4.73
N ALA A 57 -9.75 2.51 3.94
CA ALA A 57 -9.42 3.58 3.00
C ALA A 57 -10.35 3.58 1.77
N ILE A 58 -10.71 2.41 1.25
CA ILE A 58 -11.46 2.27 -0.01
C ILE A 58 -12.98 2.33 0.18
N LEU A 59 -13.53 1.73 1.24
CA LEU A 59 -14.98 1.63 1.43
C LEU A 59 -15.73 2.98 1.45
N PRO A 60 -15.19 4.09 2.01
CA PRO A 60 -15.83 5.39 1.91
C PRO A 60 -15.98 5.88 0.48
N ILE A 61 -14.95 5.69 -0.36
CA ILE A 61 -14.95 6.09 -1.78
C ILE A 61 -16.06 5.34 -2.53
N LEU A 62 -16.23 4.05 -2.24
CA LEU A 62 -17.26 3.23 -2.88
C LEU A 62 -18.69 3.60 -2.47
N LYS A 63 -18.88 4.20 -1.29
CA LYS A 63 -20.21 4.66 -0.83
C LYS A 63 -20.67 5.95 -1.50
N GLU A 64 -19.76 6.67 -2.14
CA GLU A 64 -20.04 7.91 -2.87
C GLU A 64 -20.37 7.67 -4.35
N CYS A 65 -20.34 6.41 -4.79
CA CYS A 65 -20.78 5.95 -6.12
C CYS A 65 -22.27 5.61 -6.12
#